data_AF-A0A3D3C2E5-F1
#
_entry.id   AF-A0A3D3C2E5-F1
#
_cell.length_a   1.000
_cell.length_b   1.000
_cell.length_c   1.000
_cell.angle_alpha   90.00
_cell.angle_beta   90.00
_cell.angle_gamma   90.00
#
_symmetry.space_group_name_H-M   'P 1'
#
loop_
_entity.id
_entity.type
_entity.pdbx_description
1 polymer ?
#
loop_
_entity_poly.entity_id
_entity_poly.type
_entity_poly.pdbx_seq_one_letter_code
_entity_poly.pdbx_strand_id
1 'polypeptide(L)'
;MKISAVNESVSLIANIGVIGSIIFLGLEMQQNTEMMQSQTRNSIVEHQLFLYEKVLENTEIFDITDRLNSNLDVTESERNQLHFWILSQLRMWENEFYQYQIGLFDAEEFEARRVAWGRVMSSDINVERWKVAEETFDPDFRIYLNEIIDEIS
;
A
#
# COMPACT_ATOMS: atom_id res chain seq x y z
N MET A 1 -53.02 23.53 -30.90
CA MET A 1 -52.41 24.21 -29.74
C MET A 1 -52.20 23.29 -28.53
N LYS A 2 -53.21 22.56 -28.01
CA LYS A 2 -53.05 21.75 -26.77
C LYS A 2 -51.99 20.64 -26.82
N ILE A 3 -51.81 19.97 -27.96
CA ILE A 3 -50.84 18.86 -28.12
C ILE A 3 -49.38 19.36 -28.10
N SER A 4 -49.13 20.57 -28.63
CA SER A 4 -47.77 21.16 -28.64
C SER A 4 -47.27 21.47 -27.23
N ALA A 5 -48.12 22.07 -26.39
CA ALA A 5 -47.78 22.40 -25.01
C ALA A 5 -47.54 21.14 -24.15
N VAL A 6 -48.26 20.05 -24.42
CA VAL A 6 -48.05 18.76 -23.75
C VAL A 6 -46.71 18.15 -24.14
N ASN A 7 -46.37 18.12 -25.43
CA ASN A 7 -45.07 17.60 -25.88
C ASN A 7 -43.89 18.40 -25.35
N GLU A 8 -44.02 19.72 -25.30
CA GLU A 8 -43.00 20.61 -24.75
C GLU A 8 -42.80 20.39 -23.25
N SER A 9 -43.88 20.22 -22.49
CA SER A 9 -43.81 19.89 -21.05
C SER A 9 -43.19 18.50 -20.81
N VAL A 10 -43.54 17.50 -21.61
CA VAL A 10 -42.97 16.15 -21.52
C VAL A 10 -41.47 16.18 -21.85
N SER A 11 -41.07 16.92 -22.88
CA SER A 11 -39.65 17.07 -23.23
C SER A 11 -38.87 17.80 -22.13
N LEU A 12 -39.46 18.82 -21.51
CA LEU A 12 -38.83 19.52 -20.39
C LEU A 12 -38.60 18.58 -19.20
N ILE A 13 -39.62 17.78 -18.82
CA ILE A 13 -39.51 16.80 -17.73
C ILE A 13 -38.47 15.73 -18.08
N ALA A 14 -38.45 15.24 -19.31
CA ALA A 14 -37.47 14.26 -19.76
C ALA A 14 -36.03 14.81 -19.68
N ASN A 15 -35.80 16.06 -20.11
CA ASN A 15 -34.50 16.70 -20.03
C ASN A 15 -34.05 16.92 -18.57
N ILE A 16 -34.97 17.32 -17.68
CA ILE A 16 -34.70 17.43 -16.24
C ILE A 16 -34.37 16.05 -15.66
N GLY A 17 -35.11 15.01 -16.07
CA GLY A 17 -34.84 13.63 -15.67
C GLY A 17 -33.46 13.16 -16.08
N VAL A 18 -33.04 13.43 -17.32
CA VAL A 18 -31.69 13.11 -17.81
C VAL A 18 -30.61 13.83 -16.99
N ILE A 19 -30.78 15.14 -16.76
CA ILE A 19 -29.83 15.92 -15.94
C ILE A 19 -29.76 15.36 -14.52
N GLY A 20 -30.92 15.07 -13.91
CA GLY A 20 -31.01 14.47 -12.59
C GLY A 20 -30.29 13.13 -12.51
N SER A 21 -30.46 12.26 -13.52
CA SER A 21 -29.76 10.98 -13.60
C SER A 21 -28.24 11.13 -13.73
N ILE A 22 -27.75 12.11 -14.49
CA ILE A 22 -26.31 12.36 -14.62
C ILE A 22 -25.72 12.84 -13.29
N ILE A 23 -26.41 13.74 -12.59
CA ILE A 23 -25.99 14.22 -11.27
C ILE A 23 -25.96 13.06 -10.27
N PHE A 24 -27.02 12.25 -10.25
CA PHE A 24 -27.11 11.08 -9.37
C PHE A 24 -25.98 10.08 -9.63
N LEU A 25 -25.70 9.76 -10.91
CA LEU A 25 -24.58 8.90 -11.29
C LEU A 25 -23.24 9.47 -10.82
N GLY A 26 -23.02 10.78 -10.97
CA GLY A 26 -21.82 11.44 -10.48
C GLY A 26 -21.61 11.27 -8.97
N LEU A 27 -22.69 11.41 -8.19
CA LEU A 27 -22.67 11.20 -6.74
C LEU A 27 -22.41 9.73 -6.38
N GLU A 28 -23.04 8.78 -7.06
CA GLU A 28 -22.79 7.34 -6.84
C GLU A 28 -21.33 6.96 -7.16
N MET A 29 -20.75 7.49 -8.25
CA MET A 29 -19.34 7.25 -8.57
C MET A 29 -18.42 7.78 -7.48
N GLN A 30 -18.68 8.98 -6.96
CA GLN A 30 -17.87 9.56 -5.87
C GLN A 30 -17.94 8.69 -4.61
N GLN A 31 -19.15 8.30 -4.20
CA GLN A 31 -19.34 7.41 -3.04
C GLN A 31 -18.67 6.05 -3.24
N ASN A 32 -18.72 5.50 -4.47
CA ASN A 32 -18.06 4.25 -4.80
C ASN A 32 -16.53 4.39 -4.72
N THR A 33 -15.97 5.49 -5.22
CA THR A 33 -14.53 5.78 -5.11
C THR A 33 -14.09 5.87 -3.64
N GLU A 34 -14.81 6.62 -2.80
CA GLU A 34 -14.51 6.74 -1.37
C GLU A 34 -14.59 5.37 -0.65
N MET A 35 -15.60 4.57 -0.98
CA MET A 35 -15.75 3.21 -0.44
C MET A 35 -14.58 2.30 -0.84
N MET A 36 -14.19 2.33 -2.11
CA MET A 36 -13.08 1.53 -2.63
C MET A 36 -11.76 1.93 -1.96
N GLN A 37 -11.50 3.23 -1.81
CA GLN A 37 -10.33 3.74 -1.09
C GLN A 37 -10.30 3.24 0.36
N SER A 38 -11.44 3.30 1.06
CA SER A 38 -11.55 2.78 2.43
C SER A 38 -11.29 1.28 2.50
N GLN A 39 -11.79 0.50 1.54
CA GLN A 39 -11.56 -0.95 1.49
C GLN A 39 -10.09 -1.28 1.23
N THR A 40 -9.45 -0.57 0.30
CA THR A 40 -8.02 -0.74 0.03
C THR A 40 -7.18 -0.39 1.26
N ARG A 41 -7.49 0.71 1.96
CA ARG A 41 -6.82 1.06 3.23
C ARG A 41 -6.97 -0.04 4.28
N ASN A 42 -8.19 -0.56 4.47
CA ASN A 42 -8.42 -1.64 5.42
C ASN A 42 -7.64 -2.90 5.06
N SER A 43 -7.61 -3.29 3.79
CA SER A 43 -6.84 -4.45 3.33
C SER A 43 -5.34 -4.29 3.59
N ILE A 44 -4.77 -3.10 3.37
CA ILE A 44 -3.37 -2.81 3.69
C ILE A 44 -3.11 -3.00 5.19
N VAL A 45 -3.96 -2.43 6.04
CA VAL A 45 -3.84 -2.57 7.50
C VAL A 45 -3.98 -4.03 7.93
N GLU A 46 -4.91 -4.78 7.36
CA GLU A 46 -5.09 -6.21 7.63
C GLU A 46 -3.85 -7.02 7.25
N HIS A 47 -3.22 -6.75 6.10
CA HIS A 47 -1.97 -7.39 5.71
C HIS A 47 -0.83 -7.08 6.68
N GLN A 48 -0.73 -5.84 7.16
CA GLN A 48 0.26 -5.43 8.15
C GLN A 48 0.04 -6.13 9.50
N LEU A 49 -1.19 -6.16 9.99
CA LEU A 49 -1.54 -6.86 11.23
C LEU A 49 -1.27 -8.36 11.14
N PHE A 50 -1.59 -8.99 10.00
CA PHE A 50 -1.28 -10.39 9.75
C PHE A 50 0.22 -10.68 9.84
N LEU A 51 1.07 -9.81 9.28
CA LEU A 51 2.53 -9.96 9.41
C LEU A 51 2.97 -9.85 10.88
N TYR A 52 2.42 -8.91 11.64
CA TYR A 52 2.72 -8.76 13.07
C TYR A 52 2.28 -9.98 13.89
N GLU A 53 1.09 -10.51 13.63
CA GLU A 53 0.60 -11.73 14.28
C GLU A 53 1.53 -12.91 13.99
N LYS A 54 2.01 -13.08 12.75
CA LYS A 54 2.93 -14.17 12.38
C LYS A 54 4.24 -14.13 13.16
N VAL A 55 4.75 -12.93 13.44
CA VAL A 55 5.97 -12.75 14.25
C VAL A 55 5.72 -13.03 15.72
N LEU A 56 4.57 -12.62 16.24
CA LEU A 56 4.18 -12.90 17.62
C LEU A 56 3.94 -14.40 17.85
N GLU A 57 3.41 -15.10 16.86
CA GLU A 57 3.23 -16.56 16.88
C GLU A 57 4.54 -17.33 16.71
N ASN A 58 5.50 -16.78 15.96
CA ASN A 58 6.80 -17.40 15.71
C ASN A 58 7.96 -16.44 16.01
N THR A 59 8.48 -16.52 17.23
CA THR A 59 9.62 -15.72 17.69
C THR A 59 10.97 -16.14 17.09
N GLU A 60 11.01 -17.22 16.30
CA GLU A 60 12.24 -17.74 15.66
C GLU A 60 12.89 -16.69 14.75
N ILE A 61 12.11 -15.84 14.08
CA ILE A 61 12.64 -14.73 13.26
C ILE A 61 13.50 -13.77 14.10
N PHE A 62 13.08 -13.49 15.34
CA PHE A 62 13.86 -12.64 16.24
C PHE A 62 15.13 -13.35 16.71
N ASP A 63 15.06 -14.64 17.05
CA ASP A 63 16.24 -15.43 17.42
C ASP A 63 17.29 -15.48 16.29
N ILE A 64 16.85 -15.73 15.05
CA ILE A 64 17.71 -15.72 13.86
C ILE A 64 18.37 -14.35 13.70
N THR A 65 17.60 -13.27 13.87
CA THR A 65 18.11 -11.89 13.74
C THR A 65 19.13 -11.58 14.84
N ASP A 66 18.87 -11.93 16.09
CA ASP A 66 19.76 -11.72 17.24
C ASP A 66 21.07 -12.52 17.10
N ARG A 67 20.97 -13.76 16.61
CA ARG A 67 22.14 -14.61 16.31
C ARG A 67 23.00 -14.02 15.21
N LEU A 68 22.39 -13.59 14.10
CA LEU A 68 23.12 -12.92 13.02
C LEU A 68 23.81 -11.63 13.50
N ASN A 69 23.12 -10.80 14.27
CA ASN A 69 23.69 -9.59 14.87
C ASN A 69 24.85 -9.89 15.84
N SER A 70 24.82 -11.05 16.49
CA SER A 70 25.89 -11.53 17.38
C SER A 70 27.01 -12.28 16.65
N ASN A 71 27.01 -12.28 15.30
CA ASN A 71 27.92 -13.05 14.44
C ASN A 71 27.91 -14.57 14.74
N LEU A 72 26.75 -15.10 15.13
CA LEU A 72 26.54 -16.52 15.32
C LEU A 72 26.01 -17.15 14.03
N ASP A 73 26.41 -18.40 13.79
CA ASP A 73 25.98 -19.15 12.62
C ASP A 73 24.46 -19.42 12.66
N VAL A 74 23.85 -19.33 11.48
CA VAL A 74 22.47 -19.77 11.20
C VAL A 74 22.50 -20.72 10.01
N THR A 75 21.60 -21.69 10.01
CA THR A 75 21.40 -22.62 8.91
C THR A 75 20.91 -21.88 7.66
N GLU A 76 21.07 -22.51 6.50
CA GLU A 76 20.54 -21.97 5.25
C GLU A 76 19.01 -21.83 5.28
N SER A 77 18.32 -22.77 5.93
CA SER A 77 16.87 -22.72 6.11
C SER A 77 16.44 -21.51 6.93
N GLU A 78 17.09 -21.25 8.07
CA GLU A 78 16.85 -20.06 8.90
C GLU A 78 17.12 -18.76 8.12
N ARG A 79 18.20 -18.73 7.33
CA ARG A 79 18.52 -17.58 6.47
C ARG A 79 17.43 -17.34 5.42
N ASN A 80 16.92 -18.39 4.80
CA ASN A 80 15.84 -18.30 3.81
C ASN A 80 14.52 -17.86 4.46
N GLN A 81 14.24 -18.33 5.67
CA GLN A 81 13.07 -17.91 6.44
C GLN A 81 13.10 -16.41 6.73
N LEU A 82 14.25 -15.90 7.20
CA LEU A 82 14.45 -14.46 7.39
C LEU A 82 14.36 -13.69 6.07
N HIS A 83 14.91 -14.22 4.98
CA HIS A 83 14.81 -13.60 3.66
C HIS A 83 13.35 -13.45 3.20
N PHE A 84 12.54 -14.49 3.28
CA PHE A 84 11.12 -14.42 2.89
C PHE A 84 10.30 -13.52 3.84
N TRP A 85 10.68 -13.46 5.11
CA TRP A 85 10.09 -12.53 6.07
C TRP A 85 10.35 -11.05 5.69
N ILE A 86 11.59 -10.72 5.34
CA ILE A 86 11.93 -9.36 4.90
C ILE A 86 11.27 -9.07 3.54
N LEU A 87 11.28 -10.03 2.62
CA LEU A 87 10.69 -9.88 1.30
C LEU A 87 9.18 -9.63 1.36
N SER A 88 8.46 -10.29 2.28
CA SER A 88 7.01 -10.07 2.44
C SER A 88 6.70 -8.64 2.91
N GLN A 89 7.49 -8.09 3.84
CA GLN A 89 7.37 -6.70 4.27
C GLN A 89 7.68 -5.73 3.13
N LEU A 90 8.75 -5.97 2.36
CA LEU A 90 9.11 -5.12 1.22
C LEU A 90 8.02 -5.11 0.14
N ARG A 91 7.34 -6.23 -0.11
CA ARG A 91 6.20 -6.30 -1.04
C ARG A 91 4.99 -5.52 -0.56
N MET A 92 4.75 -5.54 0.74
CA MET A 92 3.72 -4.70 1.35
C MET A 92 4.05 -3.21 1.14
N TRP A 93 5.31 -2.82 1.35
CA TRP A 93 5.76 -1.42 1.16
C TRP A 93 5.69 -0.98 -0.30
N GLU A 94 6.06 -1.84 -1.26
CA GLU A 94 5.92 -1.56 -2.70
C GLU A 94 4.45 -1.27 -3.05
N ASN A 95 3.52 -2.07 -2.52
CA ASN A 95 2.09 -1.80 -2.68
C ASN A 95 1.70 -0.47 -2.01
N GLU A 96 2.09 -0.22 -0.76
CA GLU A 96 1.79 1.05 -0.08
C GLU A 96 2.32 2.27 -0.86
N PHE A 97 3.52 2.17 -1.43
CA PHE A 97 4.12 3.20 -2.29
C PHE A 97 3.30 3.41 -3.57
N TYR A 98 2.90 2.34 -4.26
CA TYR A 98 2.01 2.43 -5.42
C TYR A 98 0.69 3.14 -5.06
N GLN A 99 0.10 2.79 -3.91
CA GLN A 99 -1.14 3.41 -3.45
C GLN A 99 -0.97 4.89 -3.11
N TYR A 100 0.19 5.28 -2.58
CA TYR A 100 0.57 6.69 -2.40
C TYR A 100 0.68 7.41 -3.75
N GLN A 101 1.35 6.83 -4.74
CA GLN A 101 1.48 7.43 -6.08
C GLN A 101 0.14 7.70 -6.75
N ILE A 102 -0.87 6.86 -6.53
CA ILE A 102 -2.23 7.06 -7.07
C ILE A 102 -3.15 7.89 -6.17
N GLY A 103 -2.63 8.44 -5.08
CA GLY A 103 -3.33 9.41 -4.22
C GLY A 103 -4.22 8.80 -3.13
N LEU A 104 -4.03 7.53 -2.75
CA LEU A 104 -4.73 6.94 -1.60
C LEU A 104 -4.27 7.55 -0.26
N PHE A 105 -2.99 7.90 -0.19
CA PHE A 105 -2.37 8.56 0.94
C PHE A 105 -1.93 9.96 0.50
N ASP A 106 -2.16 10.95 1.35
CA ASP A 106 -1.47 12.23 1.19
C ASP A 106 -0.02 12.13 1.68
N ALA A 107 0.79 13.13 1.35
CA ALA A 107 2.21 13.13 1.68
C ALA A 107 2.47 13.13 3.20
N GLU A 108 1.63 13.81 3.99
CA GLU A 108 1.80 13.90 5.44
C GLU A 108 1.53 12.55 6.10
N GLU A 109 0.49 11.85 5.66
CA GLU A 109 0.16 10.49 6.11
C GLU A 109 1.22 9.48 5.68
N PHE A 110 1.71 9.59 4.44
CA PHE A 110 2.70 8.65 3.91
C PHE A 110 4.09 8.83 4.56
N GLU A 111 4.43 10.04 5.00
CA GLU A 111 5.71 10.31 5.67
C GLU A 111 5.89 9.47 6.95
N ALA A 112 4.83 9.21 7.70
CA ALA A 112 4.90 8.33 8.87
C ALA A 112 5.36 6.91 8.50
N ARG A 113 4.97 6.41 7.32
CA ARG A 113 5.41 5.13 6.78
C ARG A 113 6.87 5.19 6.34
N ARG A 114 7.27 6.26 5.65
CA ARG A 114 8.67 6.52 5.27
C ARG A 114 9.61 6.44 6.47
N VAL A 115 9.25 7.10 7.57
CA VAL A 115 10.01 7.06 8.83
C VAL A 115 10.08 5.64 9.40
N ALA A 116 8.98 4.89 9.38
CA ALA A 116 8.95 3.51 9.86
C ALA A 116 9.84 2.59 9.00
N TRP A 117 9.80 2.74 7.66
CA TRP A 117 10.64 1.99 6.73
C TRP A 117 12.12 2.29 6.96
N GLY A 118 12.49 3.56 7.14
CA GLY A 118 13.86 3.95 7.48
C GLY A 118 14.37 3.28 8.76
N ARG A 119 13.54 3.20 9.81
CA ARG A 119 13.92 2.48 11.06
C ARG A 119 14.15 0.98 10.85
N VAL A 120 13.39 0.36 9.96
CA VAL A 120 13.59 -1.07 9.64
C VAL A 120 14.83 -1.25 8.77
N MET A 121 15.05 -0.35 7.81
CA MET A 121 16.19 -0.39 6.90
C MET A 121 17.52 0.06 7.52
N SER A 122 17.53 0.59 8.75
CA SER A 122 18.77 0.88 9.48
C SER A 122 19.53 -0.36 9.96
N SER A 123 19.03 -1.56 9.66
CA SER A 123 19.68 -2.84 9.94
C SER A 123 20.47 -3.31 8.72
N ASP A 124 21.77 -3.56 8.89
CA ASP A 124 22.66 -4.06 7.82
C ASP A 124 22.12 -5.34 7.17
N ILE A 125 21.52 -6.24 7.97
CA ILE A 125 20.93 -7.48 7.46
C ILE A 125 19.75 -7.18 6.52
N ASN A 126 18.94 -6.17 6.84
CA ASN A 126 17.80 -5.80 6.00
C ASN A 126 18.28 -5.16 4.69
N VAL A 127 19.32 -4.31 4.75
CA VAL A 127 19.95 -3.72 3.55
C VAL A 127 20.58 -4.81 2.67
N GLU A 128 21.30 -5.77 3.25
CA GLU A 128 21.88 -6.91 2.53
C GLU A 128 20.78 -7.70 1.79
N ARG A 129 19.68 -8.00 2.48
CA ARG A 129 18.57 -8.77 1.91
C ARG A 129 17.81 -7.98 0.84
N TRP A 130 17.69 -6.66 1.01
CA TRP A 130 17.17 -5.77 -0.04
C TRP A 130 18.03 -5.84 -1.30
N LYS A 131 19.36 -5.70 -1.18
CA LYS A 131 20.27 -5.74 -2.35
C LYS A 131 20.24 -7.06 -3.12
N VAL A 132 19.92 -8.17 -2.46
CA VAL A 132 19.73 -9.47 -3.14
C VAL A 132 18.43 -9.51 -3.96
N ALA A 133 17.39 -8.78 -3.54
CA ALA A 133 16.05 -8.89 -4.13
C ALA A 133 15.63 -7.66 -4.96
N GLU A 134 16.35 -6.53 -4.89
CA GLU A 134 15.89 -5.23 -5.36
C GLU A 134 15.45 -5.27 -6.82
N GLU A 135 16.17 -5.99 -7.70
CA GLU A 135 15.83 -6.12 -9.13
C GLU A 135 14.45 -6.72 -9.43
N THR A 136 13.80 -7.35 -8.45
CA THR A 136 12.45 -7.92 -8.59
C THR A 136 11.33 -6.93 -8.26
N PHE A 137 11.67 -5.69 -7.89
CA PHE A 137 10.74 -4.63 -7.52
C PHE A 137 10.62 -3.57 -8.62
N ASP A 138 9.53 -2.82 -8.57
CA ASP A 138 9.26 -1.70 -9.47
C ASP A 138 10.42 -0.68 -9.44
N PRO A 139 10.87 -0.14 -10.60
CA PRO A 139 11.94 0.84 -10.66
C PRO A 139 11.76 2.06 -9.77
N ASP A 140 10.55 2.62 -9.67
CA ASP A 140 10.30 3.83 -8.89
C ASP A 140 10.36 3.51 -7.39
N PHE A 141 9.82 2.36 -6.98
CA PHE A 141 9.95 1.89 -5.60
C PHE A 141 11.42 1.66 -5.22
N ARG A 142 12.22 1.08 -6.12
CA ARG A 142 13.67 0.89 -5.87
C ARG A 142 14.39 2.21 -5.64
N ILE A 143 14.10 3.22 -6.47
CA ILE A 143 14.69 4.56 -6.33
C ILE A 143 14.28 5.13 -4.98
N TYR A 144 12.99 5.13 -4.67
CA TYR A 144 12.46 5.68 -3.43
C TYR A 144 13.02 5.01 -2.17
N LEU A 145 13.10 3.67 -2.15
CA LEU A 145 13.65 2.96 -1.00
C LEU A 145 15.16 3.16 -0.87
N ASN A 146 15.90 3.24 -1.97
CA ASN A 146 17.33 3.54 -1.92
C ASN A 146 17.60 4.96 -1.42
N GLU A 147 16.77 5.95 -1.76
CA GLU A 147 16.87 7.30 -1.17
C GLU A 147 16.71 7.27 0.36
N ILE A 148 15.75 6.49 0.88
CA ILE A 148 15.56 6.31 2.32
C ILE A 148 16.81 5.67 2.96
N ILE A 149 17.39 4.65 2.32
CA ILE A 149 18.59 3.95 2.81
C ILE A 149 19.81 4.88 2.83
N ASP A 150 19.97 5.70 1.78
CA ASP A 150 21.09 6.65 1.67
C ASP A 150 21.00 7.77 2.71
N GLU A 151 19.80 8.18 3.11
CA GLU A 151 19.60 9.21 4.15
C GLU A 151 19.91 8.75 5.57
N ILE A 152 19.81 7.44 5.84
CA ILE A 152 20.05 6.85 7.17
C ILE A 152 21.46 6.26 7.34
N SER A 153 22.23 6.14 6.24
CA SER A 153 23.62 5.64 6.23
C SER A 153 24.62 6.70 6.67
#